data_AF-A0A7S0FIV5-F1
#
_entry.id   AF-A0A7S0FIV5-F1
#
_cell.length_a   1.000
_cell.length_b   1.000
_cell.length_c   1.000
_cell.angle_alpha   90.00
_cell.angle_beta   90.00
_cell.angle_gamma   90.00
#
_symmetry.space_group_name_H-M   'P 1'
#
loop_
_entity.id
_entity.type
_entity.pdbx_description
1 polymer ?
#
loop_
_entity_poly.entity_id
_entity_poly.type
_entity_poly.pdbx_seq_one_letter_code
_entity_poly.pdbx_strand_id
1 'polypeptide(L)'
;MNDQLLTADNTNAHPLFCRHCGSQFLGAGKAQHEEHEATRAHLQRVAGTSAAGGGGDDDEGKEKKEPTEIVASCWRIDDMWDFDNFGQSRPVAGAATSGDGVDPITPETVYVVCAECEKGPVGVRWKAGEPYYLAHTLLAYEMKEGAPVNGTLPAGMSEEFVRQLIAQREEQQQGQDGGEGAEPPVIVMEESAAAGADAEAASETALGSEQKQEE
;
A
#
# COMPACT_ATOMS: atom_id res chain seq x y z
N MET A 1 7.05 23.08 -10.26
CA MET A 1 5.91 22.17 -9.97
C MET A 1 4.65 22.82 -10.52
N ASN A 2 3.62 22.06 -10.87
CA ASN A 2 2.34 22.64 -11.30
C ASN A 2 1.64 23.23 -10.07
N ASP A 3 1.63 24.55 -9.93
CA ASP A 3 0.93 25.26 -8.84
C ASP A 3 -0.57 24.92 -8.76
N GLN A 4 -1.13 24.33 -9.82
CA GLN A 4 -2.53 23.91 -9.89
C GLN A 4 -2.86 22.71 -8.97
N LEU A 5 -1.86 22.02 -8.41
CA LEU A 5 -2.08 20.85 -7.58
C LEU A 5 -2.25 21.17 -6.08
N LEU A 6 -2.04 22.43 -5.69
CA LEU A 6 -2.06 22.88 -4.30
C LEU A 6 -3.22 23.84 -4.05
N THR A 7 -3.84 23.70 -2.88
CA THR A 7 -4.74 24.72 -2.34
C THR A 7 -3.95 25.85 -1.68
N ALA A 8 -4.63 26.92 -1.28
CA ALA A 8 -4.01 28.01 -0.50
C ALA A 8 -3.42 27.53 0.85
N ASP A 9 -3.94 26.43 1.39
CA ASP A 9 -3.50 25.83 2.65
C ASP A 9 -2.40 24.77 2.46
N ASN A 10 -1.77 24.73 1.28
CA ASN A 10 -0.73 23.75 0.93
C ASN A 10 -1.23 22.29 1.03
N THR A 11 -2.51 22.06 0.74
CA THR A 11 -3.11 20.71 0.64
C THR A 11 -3.38 20.32 -0.81
N ASN A 12 -3.63 19.03 -1.07
CA ASN A 12 -3.93 18.55 -2.42
C ASN A 12 -5.24 19.16 -2.96
N ALA A 13 -5.16 19.92 -4.05
CA ALA A 13 -6.33 20.54 -4.69
C ALA A 13 -7.25 19.52 -5.38
N HIS A 14 -6.71 18.36 -5.76
CA HIS A 14 -7.41 17.31 -6.48
C HIS A 14 -7.38 15.99 -5.71
N PRO A 15 -8.38 15.10 -5.91
CA PRO A 15 -8.29 13.73 -5.42
C PRO A 15 -7.07 13.00 -5.99
N LEU A 16 -6.53 12.08 -5.21
CA LEU A 16 -5.33 11.30 -5.56
C LEU A 16 -5.75 9.89 -5.94
N PHE A 17 -5.28 9.41 -7.10
CA PHE A 17 -5.65 8.12 -7.66
C PHE A 17 -4.43 7.22 -7.88
N CYS A 18 -4.67 5.91 -7.86
CA CYS A 18 -3.71 4.93 -8.31
C CYS A 18 -3.46 5.09 -9.81
N ARG A 19 -2.21 5.33 -10.19
CA ARG A 19 -1.79 5.48 -11.59
C ARG A 19 -2.03 4.22 -12.44
N HIS A 20 -2.15 3.05 -11.83
CA HIS A 20 -2.34 1.79 -12.54
C HIS A 20 -3.80 1.46 -12.84
N CYS A 21 -4.67 1.49 -11.82
CA CYS A 21 -6.06 1.06 -11.93
C CYS A 21 -7.08 2.20 -11.82
N GLY A 22 -6.67 3.40 -11.38
CA GLY A 22 -7.57 4.54 -11.18
C GLY A 22 -8.33 4.52 -9.84
N SER A 23 -8.10 3.54 -8.96
CA SER A 23 -8.68 3.54 -7.60
C SER A 23 -8.29 4.79 -6.81
N GLN A 24 -9.25 5.42 -6.12
CA GLN A 24 -9.01 6.64 -5.35
C GLN A 24 -8.32 6.31 -4.02
N PHE A 25 -7.15 6.90 -3.80
CA PHE A 25 -6.44 6.84 -2.53
C PHE A 25 -7.00 7.84 -1.52
N LEU A 26 -7.20 9.09 -1.93
CA LEU A 26 -7.56 10.21 -1.07
C LEU A 26 -8.44 11.21 -1.81
N GLY A 27 -9.43 11.77 -1.12
CA GLY A 27 -10.16 12.97 -1.54
C GLY A 27 -9.28 14.24 -1.56
N ALA A 28 -9.82 15.31 -2.15
CA ALA A 28 -9.16 16.62 -2.15
C ALA A 28 -9.06 17.20 -0.72
N GLY A 29 -7.98 17.93 -0.44
CA GLY A 29 -7.73 18.64 0.81
C GLY A 29 -7.31 17.76 2.01
N LYS A 30 -7.04 16.47 1.77
CA LYS A 30 -6.75 15.48 2.82
C LYS A 30 -5.27 15.24 3.09
N ALA A 31 -4.39 15.73 2.22
CA ALA A 31 -2.95 15.56 2.36
C ALA A 31 -2.23 16.90 2.27
N GLN A 32 -1.20 17.07 3.09
CA GLN A 32 -0.32 18.23 3.07
C GLN A 32 0.85 17.99 2.12
N HIS A 33 1.22 18.99 1.34
CA HIS A 33 2.38 18.89 0.47
C HIS A 33 3.67 19.16 1.24
N GLU A 34 4.64 18.26 1.12
CA GLU A 34 5.94 18.36 1.78
C GLU A 34 7.05 17.84 0.88
N GLU A 35 8.24 18.45 0.98
CA GLU A 35 9.46 17.89 0.40
C GLU A 35 10.12 16.96 1.41
N HIS A 36 10.15 15.65 1.11
CA HIS A 36 10.69 14.65 2.04
C HIS A 36 11.79 13.82 1.35
N GLU A 37 13.05 14.23 1.53
CA GLU A 37 14.21 13.70 0.80
C GLU A 37 14.40 12.19 0.99
N ALA A 38 14.25 11.69 2.22
CA ALA A 38 14.37 10.26 2.51
C ALA A 38 13.34 9.42 1.73
N THR A 39 12.11 9.92 1.58
CA THR A 39 11.03 9.24 0.85
C THR A 39 11.35 9.16 -0.63
N ARG A 40 11.89 10.25 -1.19
CA ARG A 40 12.34 10.31 -2.59
C ARG A 40 13.42 9.26 -2.86
N ALA A 41 14.51 9.29 -2.11
CA ALA A 41 15.66 8.41 -2.35
C ALA A 41 15.28 6.92 -2.20
N HIS A 42 14.36 6.63 -1.29
CA HIS A 42 13.91 5.28 -1.02
C HIS A 42 12.95 4.72 -2.08
N LEU A 43 11.88 5.44 -2.40
CA LEU A 43 10.90 4.96 -3.39
C LEU A 43 11.51 4.84 -4.79
N GLN A 44 12.49 5.69 -5.15
CA GLN A 44 13.24 5.54 -6.39
C GLN A 44 14.01 4.22 -6.47
N ARG A 45 14.68 3.82 -5.38
CA ARG A 45 15.39 2.53 -5.31
C ARG A 45 14.43 1.37 -5.45
N VAL A 46 13.36 1.37 -4.65
CA VAL A 46 12.41 0.25 -4.61
C VAL A 46 11.66 0.10 -5.93
N ALA A 47 11.17 1.20 -6.52
CA ALA A 47 10.48 1.18 -7.81
C ALA A 47 11.42 0.84 -8.98
N GLY A 48 12.70 1.23 -8.90
CA GLY A 48 13.71 0.84 -9.89
C GLY A 48 14.03 -0.65 -9.84
N THR A 49 14.08 -1.25 -8.64
CA THR A 49 14.35 -2.68 -8.48
C THR A 49 13.18 -3.57 -8.87
N SER A 50 11.93 -3.14 -8.64
CA SER A 50 10.74 -3.96 -8.99
C SER A 50 10.51 -4.04 -10.50
N ALA A 51 10.96 -3.07 -11.28
CA ALA A 51 10.95 -3.14 -12.74
C ALA A 51 11.99 -4.13 -13.31
N ALA A 52 13.04 -4.48 -12.54
CA ALA A 52 14.14 -5.34 -12.97
C ALA A 52 13.99 -6.82 -12.55
N GLY A 53 12.89 -7.18 -11.87
CA GLY A 53 12.63 -8.54 -11.37
C GLY A 53 12.24 -9.59 -12.43
N GLY A 54 12.28 -9.25 -13.71
CA GLY A 54 12.15 -10.22 -14.80
C GLY A 54 13.51 -10.79 -15.16
N GLY A 55 13.84 -11.97 -14.65
CA GLY A 55 15.02 -12.72 -15.05
C GLY A 55 15.00 -13.01 -16.55
N GLY A 56 15.74 -12.19 -17.30
CA GLY A 56 16.14 -12.44 -18.67
C GLY A 56 17.62 -12.10 -18.76
N ASP A 57 18.45 -13.15 -18.66
CA ASP A 57 19.75 -13.17 -19.33
C ASP A 57 19.51 -12.82 -20.81
N ASP A 58 20.44 -12.09 -21.43
CA ASP A 58 20.39 -11.62 -22.83
C ASP A 58 19.59 -10.33 -23.10
N ASP A 59 20.28 -9.17 -23.07
CA ASP A 59 20.28 -8.23 -24.20
C ASP A 59 21.30 -7.08 -23.98
N GLU A 60 22.42 -7.13 -24.71
CA GLU A 60 23.40 -6.04 -24.84
C GLU A 60 22.79 -4.87 -25.64
N GLY A 61 21.93 -4.09 -24.99
CA GLY A 61 21.22 -2.96 -25.63
C GLY A 61 20.84 -1.86 -24.65
N LYS A 62 21.73 -1.54 -23.70
CA LYS A 62 21.45 -0.67 -22.56
C LYS A 62 21.34 0.81 -22.96
N GLU A 63 20.18 1.22 -23.46
CA GLU A 63 19.80 2.64 -23.49
C GLU A 63 19.80 3.17 -22.04
N LYS A 64 20.74 4.06 -21.72
CA LYS A 64 20.73 4.86 -20.50
C LYS A 64 19.48 5.74 -20.53
N LYS A 65 18.37 5.23 -19.99
CA LYS A 65 17.23 6.08 -19.64
C LYS A 65 17.74 7.06 -18.59
N GLU A 66 17.94 8.32 -18.99
CA GLU A 66 18.36 9.36 -18.05
C GLU A 66 17.41 9.35 -16.86
N PRO A 67 17.94 9.45 -15.62
CA PRO A 67 17.11 9.50 -14.44
C PRO A 67 16.24 10.73 -14.57
N THR A 68 14.99 10.54 -15.01
CA THR A 68 13.96 11.57 -15.00
C THR A 68 14.02 12.20 -13.62
N GLU A 69 14.30 13.50 -13.59
CA GLU A 69 14.41 14.30 -12.39
C GLU A 69 13.08 14.22 -11.63
N ILE A 70 12.96 13.19 -10.79
CA ILE A 70 11.82 12.98 -9.91
C ILE A 70 11.96 14.04 -8.83
N VAL A 71 11.30 15.17 -9.08
CA VAL A 71 11.14 16.25 -8.12
C VAL A 71 10.48 15.66 -6.86
N ALA A 72 11.09 15.94 -5.70
CA ALA A 72 10.89 15.26 -4.42
C ALA A 72 9.59 15.60 -3.69
N SER A 73 8.50 15.90 -4.39
CA SER A 73 7.24 16.23 -3.73
C SER A 73 6.53 14.98 -3.22
N CYS A 74 6.13 15.02 -1.96
CA CYS A 74 5.32 14.01 -1.31
C CYS A 74 4.03 14.63 -0.77
N TRP A 75 3.01 13.79 -0.66
CA TRP A 75 1.80 14.08 0.11
C TRP A 75 1.94 13.41 1.46
N ARG A 76 1.95 14.22 2.53
CA ARG A 76 1.92 13.77 3.92
C ARG A 76 0.47 13.60 4.37
N ILE A 77 0.19 12.45 4.98
CA ILE A 77 -1.10 12.10 5.56
C ILE A 77 -0.88 11.65 7.00
N ASP A 78 -1.48 12.37 7.95
CA ASP A 78 -1.26 12.12 9.37
C ASP A 78 -2.09 10.95 9.90
N ASP A 79 -3.29 10.73 9.35
CA ASP A 79 -4.20 9.68 9.81
C ASP A 79 -4.48 8.63 8.71
N MET A 80 -4.44 7.36 9.09
CA MET A 80 -4.77 6.26 8.18
C MET A 80 -6.24 6.27 7.75
N TRP A 81 -7.11 6.91 8.54
CA TRP A 81 -8.55 6.99 8.25
C TRP A 81 -8.89 8.04 7.17
N ASP A 82 -7.93 8.89 6.78
CA ASP A 82 -8.14 9.83 5.67
C ASP A 82 -8.05 9.16 4.30
N PHE A 83 -7.52 7.93 4.22
CA PHE A 83 -7.50 7.16 2.98
C PHE A 83 -8.86 6.58 2.64
N ASP A 84 -9.26 6.70 1.38
CA ASP A 84 -10.45 6.04 0.83
C ASP A 84 -10.17 4.57 0.50
N ASN A 85 -9.08 4.28 -0.23
CA ASN A 85 -8.67 2.91 -0.57
C ASN A 85 -7.15 2.79 -0.54
N PHE A 86 -6.59 2.06 0.43
CA PHE A 86 -5.16 1.79 0.47
C PHE A 86 -4.85 0.44 1.10
N GLY A 87 -3.75 -0.18 0.63
CA GLY A 87 -3.17 -1.37 1.25
C GLY A 87 -1.85 -1.01 1.93
N GLN A 88 -1.49 -1.79 2.94
CA GLN A 88 -0.16 -1.72 3.57
C GLN A 88 0.58 -3.03 3.34
N SER A 89 1.86 -2.95 2.99
CA SER A 89 2.73 -4.13 3.01
C SER A 89 2.92 -4.62 4.44
N ARG A 90 3.40 -5.86 4.59
CA ARG A 90 4.01 -6.27 5.85
C ARG A 90 5.23 -5.37 6.14
N PRO A 91 5.58 -5.15 7.42
CA PRO A 91 6.82 -4.47 7.77
C PRO A 91 8.00 -5.17 7.12
N VAL A 92 8.89 -4.39 6.51
CA VAL A 92 9.95 -4.96 5.68
C VAL A 92 11.12 -5.33 6.56
N ALA A 93 11.09 -6.55 7.09
CA ALA A 93 12.20 -7.10 7.85
C ALA A 93 13.45 -7.15 6.95
N GLY A 94 14.45 -6.33 7.25
CA GLY A 94 15.74 -6.36 6.55
C GLY A 94 15.74 -5.75 5.14
N ALA A 95 14.87 -4.78 4.84
CA ALA A 95 15.07 -3.93 3.67
C ALA A 95 16.35 -3.10 3.83
N ALA A 96 17.44 -3.71 3.38
CA ALA A 96 18.74 -3.15 3.05
C ALA A 96 19.10 -1.90 3.86
N THR A 97 19.77 -2.11 4.98
CA THR A 97 20.94 -1.31 5.29
C THR A 97 21.86 -1.38 4.06
N SER A 98 21.69 -0.48 3.09
CA SER A 98 22.78 -0.12 2.20
C SER A 98 23.97 0.13 3.13
N GLY A 99 25.09 -0.55 2.94
CA GLY A 99 26.18 -0.67 3.92
C GLY A 99 26.86 0.64 4.35
N ASP A 100 26.31 1.79 3.99
CA ASP A 100 26.80 3.14 4.28
C ASP A 100 26.06 3.84 5.44
N GLY A 101 25.08 3.18 6.07
CA GLY A 101 24.65 3.51 7.44
C GLY A 101 23.77 4.75 7.66
N VAL A 102 23.14 5.31 6.62
CA VAL A 102 22.28 6.52 6.74
C VAL A 102 20.84 6.29 6.25
N ASP A 103 20.45 5.06 5.92
CA ASP A 103 19.07 4.78 5.53
C ASP A 103 18.14 4.64 6.75
N PRO A 104 17.06 5.44 6.87
CA PRO A 104 16.13 5.41 7.99
C PRO A 104 15.14 4.24 7.93
N ILE A 105 15.42 3.20 7.13
CA ILE A 105 14.54 2.03 7.02
C ILE A 105 14.62 1.28 8.35
N THR A 106 13.51 1.30 9.08
CA THR A 106 13.37 0.53 10.31
C THR A 106 12.63 -0.77 9.99
N PRO A 107 12.74 -1.80 10.85
CA PRO A 107 11.89 -2.99 10.73
C PRO A 107 10.38 -2.68 10.82
N GLU A 108 9.99 -1.46 11.20
CA GLU A 108 8.60 -0.99 11.24
C GLU A 108 8.16 -0.29 9.96
N THR A 109 9.08 -0.08 9.01
CA THR A 109 8.76 0.58 7.75
C THR A 109 7.78 -0.27 6.95
N VAL A 110 6.66 0.34 6.59
CA VAL A 110 5.61 -0.25 5.76
C VAL A 110 5.45 0.55 4.48
N TYR A 111 5.20 -0.14 3.38
CA TYR A 111 4.88 0.49 2.11
C TYR A 111 3.38 0.63 1.94
N VAL A 112 2.98 1.75 1.35
CA VAL A 112 1.61 1.95 0.88
C VAL A 112 1.52 1.38 -0.54
N VAL A 113 0.52 0.53 -0.76
CA VAL A 113 0.18 -0.07 -2.06
C VAL A 113 -1.28 0.23 -2.39
N CYS A 114 -1.67 0.08 -3.66
CA CYS A 114 -3.07 0.18 -4.03
C CYS A 114 -3.87 -1.00 -3.47
N ALA A 115 -4.99 -0.75 -2.77
CA ALA A 115 -5.84 -1.82 -2.25
C ALA A 115 -6.48 -2.68 -3.36
N GLU A 116 -6.82 -2.07 -4.49
CA GLU A 116 -7.56 -2.75 -5.57
C GLU A 116 -6.67 -3.62 -6.46
N CYS A 117 -5.51 -3.09 -6.86
CA CYS A 117 -4.64 -3.78 -7.82
C CYS A 117 -3.33 -4.28 -7.22
N GLU A 118 -3.11 -4.06 -5.92
CA GLU A 118 -1.91 -4.45 -5.15
C GLU A 118 -0.58 -3.92 -5.71
N LYS A 119 -0.62 -3.05 -6.72
CA LYS A 119 0.57 -2.43 -7.30
C LYS A 119 1.10 -1.34 -6.38
N GLY A 120 2.43 -1.32 -6.23
CA GLY A 120 3.17 -0.35 -5.43
C GLY A 120 4.67 -0.66 -5.39
N PRO A 121 5.43 0.01 -4.51
CA PRO A 121 4.95 0.99 -3.53
C PRO A 121 4.53 2.31 -4.19
N VAL A 122 3.50 2.96 -3.66
CA VAL A 122 3.12 4.35 -4.01
C VAL A 122 3.52 5.35 -2.92
N GLY A 123 3.84 4.84 -1.73
CA GLY A 123 4.21 5.62 -0.58
C GLY A 123 4.84 4.76 0.52
N VAL A 124 5.16 5.39 1.64
CA VAL A 124 5.86 4.77 2.77
C VAL A 124 5.40 5.40 4.09
N ARG A 125 5.41 4.59 5.15
CA ARG A 125 5.43 5.06 6.54
C ARG A 125 6.65 4.46 7.22
N TRP A 126 7.49 5.30 7.80
CA TRP A 126 8.80 4.90 8.30
C TRP A 126 8.74 4.14 9.61
N LYS A 127 7.85 4.54 10.53
CA LYS A 127 7.63 3.93 11.84
C LYS A 127 6.16 3.89 12.24
N ALA A 128 5.82 3.10 13.25
CA ALA A 128 4.47 3.11 13.80
C ALA A 128 4.13 4.48 14.42
N GLY A 129 2.95 5.02 14.11
CA GLY A 129 2.49 6.32 14.61
C GLY A 129 3.05 7.54 13.87
N GLU A 130 3.95 7.36 12.91
CA GLU A 130 4.40 8.44 12.02
C GLU A 130 3.45 8.62 10.81
N PRO A 131 3.46 9.79 10.16
CA PRO A 131 2.67 10.05 8.97
C PRO A 131 3.02 9.12 7.80
N TYR A 132 2.07 8.97 6.89
CA TYR A 132 2.28 8.34 5.59
C TYR A 132 2.75 9.39 4.58
N TYR A 133 3.65 8.99 3.69
CA TYR A 133 4.16 9.84 2.62
C TYR A 133 3.91 9.16 1.27
N LEU A 134 3.08 9.76 0.40
CA LEU A 134 2.86 9.28 -0.97
C LEU A 134 3.69 10.10 -1.95
N ALA A 135 4.41 9.42 -2.86
CA ALA A 135 5.20 10.12 -3.86
C ALA A 135 4.31 10.67 -4.98
N HIS A 136 4.42 11.96 -5.25
CA HIS A 136 3.64 12.65 -6.27
C HIS A 136 3.75 11.99 -7.66
N THR A 137 4.91 11.44 -8.02
CA THR A 137 5.19 10.83 -9.33
C THR A 137 4.55 9.45 -9.53
N LEU A 138 4.11 8.81 -8.45
CA LEU A 138 3.51 7.47 -8.45
C LEU A 138 1.97 7.52 -8.40
N LEU A 139 1.40 8.72 -8.35
CA LEU A 139 -0.02 8.99 -8.30
C LEU A 139 -0.53 9.56 -9.62
N ALA A 140 -1.85 9.50 -9.80
CA ALA A 140 -2.60 10.24 -10.80
C ALA A 140 -3.52 11.26 -10.12
N TYR A 141 -3.81 12.37 -10.81
CA TYR A 141 -4.65 13.48 -10.32
C TYR A 141 -5.99 13.59 -11.05
N GLU A 142 -6.17 12.74 -12.07
CA GLU A 142 -7.38 12.63 -12.85
C GLU A 142 -7.84 11.19 -12.80
N MET A 143 -9.16 11.01 -12.72
CA MET A 143 -9.75 9.69 -12.83
C MET A 143 -9.50 9.17 -14.24
N LYS A 144 -8.92 7.98 -14.35
CA LYS A 144 -8.73 7.34 -15.65
C LYS A 144 -10.10 6.97 -16.20
N GLU A 145 -10.50 7.57 -17.33
CA GLU A 145 -11.76 7.22 -18.00
C GLU A 145 -11.81 5.71 -18.23
N GLY A 146 -12.90 5.07 -17.77
CA GLY A 146 -13.09 3.62 -17.87
C GLY A 146 -12.49 2.79 -16.72
N ALA A 147 -11.92 3.42 -15.68
CA ALA A 147 -11.62 2.69 -14.45
C ALA A 147 -12.93 2.19 -13.81
N PRO A 148 -13.02 0.90 -13.44
CA PRO A 148 -14.19 0.39 -12.72
C PRO A 148 -14.26 1.10 -11.38
N VAL A 149 -15.29 1.93 -11.19
CA VAL A 149 -15.58 2.50 -9.88
C VAL A 149 -16.29 1.41 -9.09
N ASN A 150 -15.75 1.01 -7.95
CA ASN A 150 -16.40 0.02 -7.10
C ASN A 150 -17.86 0.44 -6.84
N GLY A 151 -18.81 -0.40 -7.27
CA GLY A 151 -20.26 -0.16 -7.16
C GLY A 151 -20.92 0.51 -8.38
N THR A 152 -20.17 0.97 -9.39
CA THR A 152 -20.77 1.51 -10.62
C THR A 152 -20.72 0.47 -11.71
N LEU A 153 -21.90 0.13 -12.25
CA LEU A 153 -22.01 -0.86 -13.32
C LEU A 153 -21.23 -0.40 -14.56
N PRO A 154 -20.54 -1.31 -15.27
CA PRO A 154 -19.83 -0.97 -16.48
C PRO A 154 -20.78 -0.30 -17.48
N ALA A 155 -20.28 0.70 -18.20
CA ALA A 155 -21.04 1.43 -19.21
C ALA A 155 -21.65 0.44 -20.21
N GLY A 156 -22.99 0.40 -20.29
CA GLY A 156 -23.74 -0.52 -21.15
C GLY A 156 -24.43 -1.68 -20.43
N MET A 157 -24.18 -1.90 -19.13
CA MET A 157 -25.02 -2.79 -18.32
C MET A 157 -26.13 -1.99 -17.64
N SER A 158 -27.39 -2.31 -17.98
CA SER A 158 -28.54 -1.78 -17.25
C SER A 158 -28.66 -2.45 -15.89
N GLU A 159 -29.26 -1.74 -14.92
CA GLU A 159 -29.57 -2.29 -13.60
C GLU A 159 -30.46 -3.55 -13.72
N GLU A 160 -31.34 -3.60 -14.73
CA GLU A 160 -32.17 -4.78 -15.03
C GLU A 160 -31.34 -5.99 -15.46
N PHE A 161 -30.29 -5.79 -16.27
CA PHE A 161 -29.42 -6.88 -16.70
C PHE A 161 -28.69 -7.54 -15.51
N VAL A 162 -28.30 -6.72 -14.53
CA VAL A 162 -27.65 -7.20 -13.30
C VAL A 162 -28.64 -7.96 -12.43
N ARG A 163 -29.88 -7.46 -12.31
CA ARG A 163 -30.95 -8.19 -11.62
C ARG A 163 -31.25 -9.54 -12.30
N GLN A 164 -31.24 -9.60 -13.63
CA GLN A 164 -31.40 -10.87 -14.37
C GLN A 164 -30.24 -11.83 -14.11
N LEU A 165 -28.99 -11.35 -14.09
CA LEU A 165 -27.82 -12.18 -13.76
C LEU A 165 -27.89 -12.76 -12.35
N ILE A 166 -28.31 -11.96 -11.37
CA ILE A 166 -28.50 -12.42 -9.98
C ILE A 166 -29.58 -13.51 -9.93
N ALA A 167 -30.75 -13.26 -10.51
CA ALA A 167 -31.85 -14.23 -10.55
C ALA A 167 -31.44 -15.55 -11.24
N GLN A 168 -30.75 -15.46 -12.38
CA GLN A 168 -30.29 -16.64 -13.12
C GLN A 168 -29.27 -17.47 -12.30
N ARG A 169 -28.44 -16.84 -11.48
CA ARG A 169 -27.48 -17.52 -10.60
C ARG A 169 -28.19 -18.23 -9.44
N GLU A 170 -29.20 -17.60 -8.86
CA GLU A 170 -30.00 -18.20 -7.77
C GLU A 170 -30.79 -19.44 -8.27
N GLU A 171 -31.36 -19.39 -9.48
CA GLU A 171 -32.00 -20.56 -10.09
C GLU A 171 -31.02 -21.72 -10.32
N GLN A 172 -29.77 -21.43 -10.73
CA GLN A 172 -28.76 -22.47 -10.90
C GLN A 172 -28.29 -23.09 -9.57
N GLN A 173 -28.22 -22.31 -8.49
CA GLN A 173 -27.83 -22.83 -7.17
C GLN A 173 -28.93 -23.70 -6.53
N GLN A 174 -30.21 -23.35 -6.72
CA GLN A 174 -31.32 -24.14 -6.17
C GLN A 174 -31.43 -25.55 -6.77
N GLY A 175 -30.86 -25.80 -7.95
CA GLY A 175 -30.81 -27.13 -8.56
C GLY A 175 -29.73 -28.07 -7.99
N GLN A 176 -28.77 -27.55 -7.22
CA GLN A 176 -27.58 -28.31 -6.79
C GLN A 176 -27.65 -28.83 -5.35
N ASP A 177 -28.58 -28.31 -4.54
CA ASP A 177 -28.80 -28.76 -3.15
C ASP A 177 -29.73 -29.99 -3.01
N GLY A 178 -30.14 -30.60 -4.14
CA GLY A 178 -30.94 -31.83 -4.15
C GLY A 178 -30.14 -33.14 -4.06
N GLY A 179 -28.82 -33.07 -3.87
CA GLY A 179 -27.95 -34.24 -3.76
C GLY A 179 -28.07 -34.91 -2.39
N GLU A 180 -28.79 -36.03 -2.34
CA GLU A 180 -28.88 -36.94 -1.20
C GLU A 180 -27.54 -37.14 -0.47
N GLY A 181 -27.63 -37.09 0.86
CA GLY A 181 -26.51 -37.05 1.79
C GLY A 181 -25.43 -38.10 1.54
N ALA A 182 -24.28 -37.63 1.06
CA ALA A 182 -23.03 -38.28 1.36
C ALA A 182 -22.63 -37.87 2.78
N GLU A 183 -22.70 -38.82 3.72
CA GLU A 183 -22.19 -38.64 5.07
C GLU A 183 -20.75 -38.07 5.01
N PRO A 184 -20.46 -36.97 5.73
CA PRO A 184 -19.12 -36.42 5.76
C PRO A 184 -18.17 -37.46 6.37
N PRO A 185 -16.98 -37.68 5.78
CA PRO A 185 -15.99 -38.54 6.40
C PRO A 185 -15.65 -38.00 7.78
N VAL A 186 -15.84 -38.83 8.80
CA VAL A 186 -15.44 -38.54 10.18
C VAL A 186 -13.92 -38.39 10.20
N ILE A 187 -13.43 -37.15 10.18
CA ILE A 187 -12.01 -36.86 10.38
C ILE A 187 -11.76 -36.95 11.88
N VAL A 188 -11.18 -38.07 12.29
CA VAL A 188 -10.71 -38.28 13.67
C VAL A 188 -9.47 -37.40 13.86
N MET A 189 -9.62 -36.28 14.55
CA MET A 189 -8.49 -35.43 14.94
C MET A 189 -7.78 -36.09 16.12
N GLU A 190 -6.61 -36.70 15.87
CA GLU A 190 -5.69 -37.10 16.92
C GLU A 190 -5.09 -35.84 17.56
N GLU A 191 -5.52 -35.59 18.79
CA GLU A 191 -5.05 -34.57 19.71
C GLU A 191 -3.58 -34.82 20.07
N SER A 192 -2.67 -34.24 19.30
CA SER A 192 -1.24 -34.23 19.63
C SER A 192 -0.95 -33.08 20.60
N ALA A 193 -1.04 -33.39 21.89
CA ALA A 193 -0.52 -32.57 22.97
C ALA A 193 1.01 -32.43 22.85
N ALA A 194 1.48 -31.27 22.40
CA ALA A 194 2.88 -30.87 22.52
C ALA A 194 3.01 -29.83 23.63
N ALA A 195 3.59 -30.28 24.74
CA ALA A 195 3.99 -29.52 25.89
C ALA A 195 5.29 -28.73 25.63
N GLY A 196 5.46 -27.63 26.38
CA GLY A 196 6.75 -26.95 26.61
C GLY A 196 6.91 -25.66 25.80
N ALA A 197 7.47 -24.58 26.33
CA ALA A 197 8.11 -24.37 27.61
C ALA A 197 8.13 -22.86 27.91
N ASP A 198 8.00 -22.55 29.19
CA ASP A 198 8.33 -21.28 29.82
C ASP A 198 9.69 -20.71 29.38
N ALA A 199 9.71 -19.40 29.14
CA ALA A 199 10.92 -18.60 29.28
C ALA A 199 10.54 -17.18 29.70
N GLU A 200 10.41 -17.00 31.02
CA GLU A 200 10.59 -15.72 31.68
C GLU A 200 11.98 -15.15 31.31
N ALA A 201 12.01 -13.91 30.83
CA ALA A 201 13.21 -13.09 30.92
C ALA A 201 12.79 -11.66 31.24
N ALA A 202 12.74 -11.38 32.55
CA ALA A 202 12.75 -10.04 33.11
C ALA A 202 14.05 -9.33 32.73
N SER A 203 13.95 -8.08 32.31
CA SER A 203 15.08 -7.15 32.25
C SER A 203 14.58 -5.75 32.57
N GLU A 204 14.49 -5.46 33.86
CA GLU A 204 14.54 -4.10 34.40
C GLU A 204 15.83 -3.42 33.93
N THR A 205 15.75 -2.22 33.35
CA THR A 205 16.93 -1.35 33.26
C THR A 205 16.55 0.11 33.44
N ALA A 206 16.76 0.55 34.69
CA ALA A 206 17.34 1.80 35.14
C ALA A 206 16.90 3.14 34.49
N LEU A 207 16.16 3.89 35.31
CA LEU A 207 16.09 5.35 35.32
C LEU A 207 17.50 5.94 35.50
N GLY A 208 17.98 6.66 34.49
CA GLY A 208 19.14 7.55 34.57
C GLY A 208 18.69 9.00 34.48
N SER A 209 18.50 9.63 35.62
CA SER A 209 18.37 11.07 35.78
C SER A 209 19.77 11.71 35.79
N GLU A 210 20.08 12.59 34.85
CA GLU A 210 21.23 13.47 34.97
C GLU A 210 20.88 14.91 34.58
N GLN A 211 20.98 15.76 35.60
CA GLN A 211 20.93 17.21 35.55
C GLN A 211 22.17 17.74 34.84
N LYS A 212 22.03 18.77 34.02
CA LYS A 212 23.11 19.75 33.86
C LYS A 212 22.55 21.15 33.67
N GLN A 213 22.73 21.95 34.73
CA GLN A 213 22.79 23.41 34.70
C GLN A 213 24.11 23.83 34.05
N GLU A 214 24.08 24.94 33.32
CA GLU A 214 25.17 25.87 32.95
C GLU A 214 24.58 26.72 31.80
N GLU A 215 24.65 28.04 31.73
CA GLU A 215 24.96 29.13 32.65
C GLU A 215 24.26 30.38 32.06
#